data_AF-A0A550GHH3-F1
#
_entry.id   AF-A0A550GHH3-F1
#
_cell.length_a   1.000
_cell.length_b   1.000
_cell.length_c   1.000
_cell.angle_alpha   90.00
_cell.angle_beta   90.00
_cell.angle_gamma   90.00
#
_symmetry.space_group_name_H-M   'P 1'
#
loop_
_entity.id
_entity.type
_entity.pdbx_description
1 polymer ?
#
loop_
_entity_poly.entity_id
_entity_poly.type
_entity_poly.pdbx_seq_one_letter_code
_entity_poly.pdbx_strand_id
1 'polypeptide(L)'
;MNTELSFVSSQSLINEQPTKDGYVTKEEYELSKAWGLATAIDLHDCDPDLLKNAEAIKEYAIKVCALIDAKPWGPCHVQHFGVNPDVAGYSMMQLVETSLVSGHFANKTNRIFLDIFSCKYYDAIKAV
;
A
#
# COMPACT_ATOMS: atom_id res chain seq x y z
N MET A 1 -31.14 -4.80 6.63
CA MET A 1 -30.32 -5.00 7.84
C MET A 1 -29.37 -3.82 7.92
N ASN A 2 -29.37 -3.07 9.02
CA ASN A 2 -28.43 -1.95 9.19
C ASN A 2 -27.01 -2.49 9.25
N THR A 3 -26.26 -2.26 8.19
CA THR A 3 -24.82 -2.46 8.10
C THR A 3 -24.10 -1.22 8.63
N GLU A 4 -24.30 -0.90 9.91
CA GLU A 4 -23.36 0.01 10.58
C GLU A 4 -22.11 -0.80 10.92
N LEU A 5 -20.97 -0.44 10.31
CA LEU A 5 -19.67 -0.95 10.69
C LEU A 5 -19.42 -0.49 12.14
N SER A 6 -19.59 -1.41 13.10
CA SER A 6 -19.59 -1.15 14.55
C SER A 6 -18.28 -0.60 15.13
N PHE A 7 -17.28 -0.35 14.28
CA PHE A 7 -15.97 0.17 14.66
C PHE A 7 -15.91 1.71 14.66
N VAL A 8 -16.95 2.39 14.16
CA VAL A 8 -16.92 3.85 13.98
C VAL A 8 -18.13 4.48 14.67
N SER A 9 -17.92 5.35 15.66
CA SER A 9 -18.99 6.25 16.12
C SER A 9 -19.11 7.41 15.12
N SER A 10 -20.33 7.85 14.86
CA SER A 10 -20.75 8.82 13.83
C SER A 10 -20.12 10.23 13.91
N GLN A 11 -19.11 10.43 14.76
CA GLN A 11 -18.42 11.71 15.00
C GLN A 11 -16.94 11.75 14.62
N SER A 12 -16.42 10.74 13.92
CA SER A 12 -14.97 10.63 13.65
C SER A 12 -14.49 11.04 12.25
N LEU A 13 -15.38 11.52 11.38
CA LEU A 13 -14.99 12.02 10.06
C LEU A 13 -14.82 13.54 10.11
N ILE A 14 -13.59 14.00 10.32
CA ILE A 14 -13.22 15.40 10.10
C ILE A 14 -12.16 15.52 9.00
N ASN A 15 -12.56 16.29 7.99
CA ASN A 15 -11.82 16.99 6.94
C ASN A 15 -11.12 16.21 5.82
N GLU A 16 -11.76 16.33 4.65
CA GLU A 16 -11.15 16.26 3.32
C GLU A 16 -10.46 17.59 2.96
N GLN A 17 -9.24 17.49 2.46
CA GLN A 17 -8.85 18.18 1.23
C GLN A 17 -8.01 17.19 0.41
N PRO A 18 -8.42 16.83 -0.83
CA PRO A 18 -7.50 16.17 -1.75
C PRO A 18 -6.31 17.10 -1.99
N THR A 19 -5.10 16.55 -1.94
CA THR A 19 -3.89 17.33 -2.20
C THR A 19 -3.90 17.82 -3.65
N LYS A 20 -3.35 19.01 -3.87
CA LYS A 20 -3.41 19.69 -5.17
C LYS A 20 -2.73 18.90 -6.29
N ASP A 21 -1.73 18.09 -5.92
CA ASP A 21 -0.82 17.40 -6.82
C ASP A 21 -0.96 15.85 -6.77
N GLY A 22 -1.97 15.33 -6.07
CA GLY A 22 -2.25 13.88 -5.98
C GLY A 22 -1.35 13.09 -5.02
N TYR A 23 -0.45 13.77 -4.29
CA TYR A 23 0.35 13.20 -3.19
C TYR A 23 0.46 14.21 -2.03
N VAL A 24 0.81 13.74 -0.83
CA VAL A 24 0.96 14.57 0.37
C VAL A 24 2.41 15.03 0.51
N THR A 25 2.62 16.34 0.58
CA THR A 25 3.93 16.93 0.86
C THR A 25 4.32 16.76 2.33
N LYS A 26 5.61 16.90 2.65
CA LYS A 26 6.08 16.83 4.03
C LYS A 26 5.46 17.93 4.89
N GLU A 27 5.37 19.13 4.34
CA GLU A 27 4.78 20.29 5.00
C GLU A 27 3.30 20.08 5.33
N GLU A 28 2.51 19.50 4.41
CA GLU A 28 1.11 19.17 4.64
C GLU A 28 0.93 18.08 5.71
N TYR A 29 1.77 17.04 5.68
CA TYR A 29 1.78 15.99 6.69
C TYR A 29 2.05 16.55 8.09
N GLU A 30 3.07 17.40 8.22
CA GLU A 30 3.44 18.02 9.50
C GLU A 30 2.38 19.02 9.97
N LEU A 31 1.83 19.84 9.08
CA LEU A 31 0.80 20.83 9.38
C LEU A 31 -0.51 20.19 9.86
N SER A 32 -0.92 19.10 9.20
CA SER A 32 -2.14 18.37 9.56
C SER A 32 -2.03 17.61 10.90
N LYS A 33 -0.80 17.42 11.41
CA LYS A 33 -0.52 16.55 12.56
C LYS A 33 -1.14 15.17 12.38
N ALA A 34 -1.11 14.65 11.14
CA ALA A 34 -1.65 13.35 10.81
C ALA A 34 -0.99 12.26 11.67
N TRP A 35 -1.77 11.28 12.11
CA TRP A 35 -1.23 10.11 12.80
C TRP A 35 -0.44 9.20 11.87
N GLY A 36 -0.82 9.17 10.59
CA GLY A 36 -0.13 8.41 9.55
C GLY A 36 -0.52 8.86 8.16
N LEU A 37 0.23 8.37 7.16
CA LEU A 37 0.07 8.62 5.75
C LEU A 37 -0.37 7.31 5.07
N ALA A 38 -1.47 7.38 4.32
CA ALA A 38 -1.94 6.30 3.46
C ALA A 38 -1.76 6.72 2.00
N THR A 39 -1.06 5.90 1.21
CA THR A 39 -0.90 6.10 -0.23
C THR A 39 -1.34 4.85 -0.95
N ALA A 40 -2.17 5.02 -1.97
CA ALA A 40 -2.48 4.00 -2.98
C ALA A 40 -1.76 4.39 -4.27
N ILE A 41 -0.94 3.47 -4.80
CA ILE A 41 -0.09 3.71 -5.96
C ILE A 41 -0.43 2.69 -7.05
N ASP A 42 -0.69 3.20 -8.25
CA ASP A 42 -0.98 2.39 -9.43
C ASP A 42 0.24 2.36 -10.34
N LEU A 43 0.96 1.23 -10.34
CA LEU A 43 2.16 1.03 -11.13
C LEU A 43 1.81 0.34 -12.45
N HIS A 44 2.32 0.92 -13.54
CA HIS A 44 2.10 0.49 -14.91
C HIS A 44 3.37 -0.13 -15.50
N ASP A 45 3.19 -0.89 -16.59
CA ASP A 45 4.28 -1.45 -17.40
C ASP A 45 5.34 -2.20 -16.57
N CYS A 46 4.88 -2.93 -15.55
CA CYS A 46 5.75 -3.68 -14.66
C CYS A 46 6.33 -4.92 -15.34
N ASP A 47 7.51 -5.35 -14.89
CA ASP A 47 8.16 -6.55 -15.42
C ASP A 47 7.31 -7.81 -15.12
N PRO A 48 6.79 -8.50 -16.17
CA PRO A 48 5.92 -9.66 -16.00
C PRO A 48 6.61 -10.84 -15.30
N ASP A 49 7.94 -10.99 -15.43
CA ASP A 49 8.68 -12.10 -14.82
C ASP A 49 8.85 -11.86 -13.31
N LEU A 50 9.00 -10.60 -12.89
CA LEU A 50 9.10 -10.23 -11.48
C LEU A 50 7.74 -10.26 -10.78
N LEU A 51 6.70 -9.66 -11.36
CA LEU A 51 5.38 -9.58 -10.72
C LEU A 51 4.65 -10.94 -10.64
N LYS A 52 5.11 -11.95 -11.38
CA LYS A 52 4.63 -13.34 -11.34
C LYS A 52 5.53 -14.25 -10.49
N ASN A 53 6.48 -13.69 -9.75
CA ASN A 53 7.44 -14.43 -8.93
C ASN A 53 7.29 -14.06 -7.45
N ALA A 54 6.85 -15.01 -6.63
CA ALA A 54 6.61 -14.79 -5.20
C ALA A 54 7.87 -14.32 -4.43
N GLU A 55 9.06 -14.81 -4.78
CA GLU A 55 10.30 -14.39 -4.10
C GLU A 55 10.71 -12.97 -4.51
N ALA A 56 10.57 -12.62 -5.80
CA ALA A 56 10.80 -11.25 -6.26
C ALA A 56 9.84 -10.25 -5.58
N ILE A 57 8.58 -10.66 -5.35
CA ILE A 57 7.59 -9.85 -4.62
C ILE A 57 8.00 -9.66 -3.15
N LYS A 58 8.52 -10.69 -2.48
CA LYS A 58 9.03 -10.55 -1.09
C LYS A 58 10.23 -9.61 -1.04
N GLU A 59 11.16 -9.71 -1.99
CA GLU A 59 12.28 -8.79 -2.12
C GLU A 59 11.81 -7.35 -2.37
N TYR A 60 10.80 -7.17 -3.21
CA TYR A 60 10.16 -5.88 -3.45
C TYR A 60 9.56 -5.29 -2.17
N ALA A 61 8.84 -6.08 -1.38
CA ALA A 61 8.30 -5.64 -0.09
C ALA A 61 9.39 -5.15 0.88
N ILE A 62 10.54 -5.86 0.94
CA ILE A 62 11.70 -5.44 1.75
C ILE A 62 12.25 -4.09 1.28
N LYS A 63 12.36 -3.89 -0.04
CA LYS A 63 12.84 -2.62 -0.62
C LYS A 63 11.88 -1.46 -0.31
N VAL A 64 10.57 -1.67 -0.45
CA VAL A 64 9.56 -0.66 -0.08
C VAL A 64 9.67 -0.31 1.40
N CYS A 65 9.78 -1.29 2.30
CA CYS A 65 9.96 -1.04 3.73
C CYS A 65 11.20 -0.19 4.02
N ALA A 66 12.32 -0.50 3.36
CA ALA A 66 13.56 0.27 3.51
C ALA A 66 13.43 1.71 2.99
N LEU A 67 12.75 1.92 1.86
CA LEU A 67 12.52 3.24 1.27
C LEU A 67 11.69 4.15 2.18
N ILE A 68 10.70 3.59 2.88
CA ILE A 68 9.83 4.35 3.78
C ILE A 68 10.34 4.40 5.23
N ASP A 69 11.58 3.94 5.49
CA ASP A 69 12.19 3.84 6.82
C ASP A 69 11.29 3.08 7.83
N ALA A 70 10.68 2.00 7.36
CA ALA A 70 9.85 1.11 8.16
C ALA A 70 10.56 -0.23 8.40
N LYS A 71 10.44 -0.73 9.63
CA LYS A 71 10.98 -2.03 10.02
C LYS A 71 9.92 -3.12 9.79
N PRO A 72 10.21 -4.16 8.98
CA PRO A 72 9.31 -5.29 8.81
C PRO A 72 9.00 -5.98 10.14
N TRP A 73 7.74 -6.36 10.32
CA TRP A 73 7.25 -7.13 11.45
C TRP A 73 6.82 -8.51 10.98
N GLY A 74 7.56 -9.54 11.36
CA GLY A 74 7.26 -10.91 10.96
C GLY A 74 7.44 -11.18 9.46
N PRO A 75 6.97 -12.33 8.97
CA PRO A 75 7.16 -12.75 7.58
C PRO A 75 6.30 -11.95 6.60
N CYS A 76 6.82 -11.74 5.39
CA CYS A 76 6.02 -11.27 4.26
C CYS A 76 5.08 -12.38 3.78
N HIS A 77 3.79 -12.10 3.73
CA HIS A 77 2.78 -13.02 3.20
C HIS A 77 2.55 -12.74 1.72
N VAL A 78 2.73 -13.75 0.88
CA VAL A 78 2.52 -13.64 -0.57
C VAL A 78 1.69 -14.83 -1.03
N GLN A 79 0.54 -14.57 -1.65
CA GLN A 79 -0.40 -15.59 -2.09
C GLN A 79 -0.83 -15.33 -3.53
N HIS A 80 -0.68 -16.33 -4.40
CA HIS A 80 -1.30 -16.33 -5.72
C HIS A 80 -2.72 -16.88 -5.64
N PHE A 81 -3.68 -16.18 -6.24
CA PHE A 81 -5.06 -16.65 -6.35
C PHE A 81 -5.80 -16.00 -7.51
N GLY A 82 -7.06 -16.39 -7.71
CA GLY A 82 -7.94 -15.92 -8.77
C GLY A 82 -8.23 -17.02 -9.78
N VAL A 83 -9.47 -17.51 -9.78
CA VAL A 83 -9.92 -18.58 -10.71
C VAL A 83 -10.12 -18.08 -12.14
N ASN A 84 -10.44 -16.79 -12.31
CA ASN A 84 -10.54 -16.15 -13.61
C ASN A 84 -9.16 -15.59 -13.99
N PRO A 85 -8.55 -16.03 -15.12
CA PRO A 85 -7.26 -15.52 -15.59
C PRO A 85 -7.18 -14.00 -15.72
N ASP A 86 -8.32 -13.32 -15.92
CA ASP A 86 -8.38 -11.87 -16.05
C ASP A 86 -8.07 -11.11 -14.76
N VAL A 87 -8.23 -11.77 -13.61
CA VAL A 87 -8.00 -11.20 -12.27
C VAL A 87 -7.00 -12.02 -11.45
N ALA A 88 -6.39 -13.05 -12.05
CA ALA A 88 -5.40 -13.88 -11.40
C ALA A 88 -4.12 -13.08 -11.14
N GLY A 89 -3.52 -13.31 -9.98
CA GLY A 89 -2.38 -12.52 -9.55
C GLY A 89 -1.88 -12.89 -8.16
N TYR A 90 -0.80 -12.23 -7.76
CA TYR A 90 -0.33 -12.29 -6.38
C TYR A 90 -0.97 -11.17 -5.56
N SER A 91 -1.28 -11.46 -4.30
CA SER A 91 -1.40 -10.42 -3.27
C SER A 91 -0.27 -10.57 -2.26
N MET A 92 0.23 -9.44 -1.79
CA MET A 92 1.30 -9.33 -0.81
C MET A 92 0.83 -8.53 0.39
N MET A 93 1.26 -8.94 1.58
CA MET A 93 1.10 -8.22 2.82
C MET A 93 2.38 -8.31 3.64
N GLN A 94 2.96 -7.17 3.99
CA GLN A 94 4.06 -7.04 4.94
C GLN A 94 3.61 -6.10 6.06
N LEU A 95 3.38 -6.66 7.24
CA LEU A 95 3.26 -5.86 8.46
C LEU A 95 4.59 -5.15 8.69
N VAL A 96 4.55 -3.89 9.08
CA VAL A 96 5.71 -3.15 9.55
C VAL A 96 5.41 -2.66 10.96
N GLU A 97 6.43 -2.29 11.73
CA GLU A 97 6.22 -1.79 13.10
C GLU A 97 5.15 -0.67 13.09
N THR A 98 3.99 -0.96 13.69
CA THR A 98 2.80 -0.09 13.82
C THR A 98 1.97 0.20 12.56
N SER A 99 2.25 -0.41 11.41
CA SER A 99 1.49 -0.13 10.18
C SER A 99 1.56 -1.27 9.14
N LEU A 100 1.29 -1.01 7.85
CA LEU A 100 1.12 -2.05 6.83
C LEU A 100 1.54 -1.60 5.42
N VAL A 101 2.27 -2.46 4.73
CA VAL A 101 2.47 -2.40 3.27
C VAL A 101 1.75 -3.59 2.64
N SER A 102 0.90 -3.35 1.65
CA SER A 102 0.22 -4.40 0.89
C SER A 102 0.21 -4.11 -0.60
N GLY A 103 0.02 -5.13 -1.43
CA GLY A 103 -0.18 -4.87 -2.85
C GLY A 103 -0.78 -6.03 -3.62
N HIS A 104 -1.34 -5.70 -4.78
CA HIS A 104 -1.96 -6.63 -5.72
C HIS A 104 -1.23 -6.58 -7.07
N PHE A 105 -0.75 -7.73 -7.53
CA PHE A 105 0.09 -7.90 -8.72
C PHE A 105 -0.74 -8.60 -9.79
N ALA A 106 -1.23 -7.84 -10.76
CA ALA A 106 -2.18 -8.31 -11.77
C ALA A 106 -1.47 -8.91 -12.99
N ASN A 107 -1.60 -10.22 -13.18
CA ASN A 107 -0.85 -10.97 -14.20
C ASN A 107 -1.17 -10.55 -15.63
N LYS A 108 -2.42 -10.17 -15.90
CA LYS A 108 -2.92 -9.87 -17.25
C LYS A 108 -2.49 -8.49 -17.72
N THR A 109 -2.55 -7.51 -16.84
CA THR A 109 -2.28 -6.10 -17.16
C THR A 109 -0.84 -5.69 -16.87
N ASN A 110 -0.05 -6.56 -16.22
CA ASN A 110 1.28 -6.24 -15.72
C ASN A 110 1.29 -4.95 -14.88
N ARG A 111 0.34 -4.86 -13.96
CA ARG A 111 0.18 -3.72 -13.05
C ARG A 111 0.33 -4.15 -11.61
N ILE A 112 0.81 -3.24 -10.77
CA ILE A 112 0.88 -3.42 -9.33
C ILE A 112 0.08 -2.31 -8.67
N PHE A 113 -0.88 -2.68 -7.84
CA PHE A 113 -1.60 -1.76 -6.98
C PHE A 113 -0.98 -1.87 -5.59
N LEU A 114 -0.23 -0.85 -5.17
CA LEU A 114 0.51 -0.83 -3.92
C LEU A 114 -0.19 0.09 -2.92
N ASP A 115 -0.45 -0.41 -1.72
CA ASP A 115 -0.99 0.34 -0.61
C ASP A 115 0.07 0.42 0.49
N ILE A 116 0.43 1.64 0.88
CA ILE A 116 1.36 1.90 1.97
C ILE A 116 0.65 2.74 3.01
N PHE A 117 0.43 2.16 4.19
CA PHE A 117 0.08 2.90 5.38
C PHE A 117 1.30 2.99 6.29
N SER A 118 1.68 4.21 6.69
CA SER A 118 2.84 4.46 7.56
C SER A 118 2.52 5.50 8.62
N CYS A 119 3.01 5.29 9.85
CA CYS A 119 2.94 6.26 10.94
C CYS A 119 4.03 7.35 10.85
N LYS A 120 4.84 7.31 9.79
CA LYS A 120 5.89 8.29 9.48
C LYS A 120 5.65 8.88 8.09
N TYR A 121 6.09 10.12 7.90
CA TYR A 121 6.17 10.69 6.56
C TYR A 121 7.16 9.90 5.69
N TYR A 122 6.79 9.70 4.42
CA TYR A 122 7.67 9.24 3.35
C TYR A 122 7.28 9.96 2.05
N ASP A 123 8.22 10.04 1.12
CA ASP A 123 7.96 10.64 -0.20
C ASP A 123 7.29 9.59 -1.11
N ALA A 124 5.99 9.74 -1.34
CA ALA A 124 5.20 8.81 -2.14
C ALA A 124 5.69 8.66 -3.58
N ILE A 125 6.31 9.69 -4.15
CA ILE A 125 6.87 9.64 -5.52
C ILE A 125 8.12 8.76 -5.56
N LYS A 126 8.85 8.66 -4.44
CA LYS A 126 10.08 7.86 -4.32
C LYS A 126 9.84 6.46 -3.74
N ALA A 127 8.61 6.11 -3.38
CA ALA A 127 8.29 4.89 -2.65
C ALA A 127 8.04 3.66 -3.55
N VAL A 128 8.38 3.74 -4.83
CA VAL A 128 8.12 2.72 -5.87
C VAL A 128 9.28 2.51 -6.81
#